data_AF-A0A395WF33-F1
#
_entry.id   AF-A0A395WF33-F1
#
_cell.length_a   1.000
_cell.length_b   1.000
_cell.length_c   1.000
_cell.angle_alpha   90.00
_cell.angle_beta   90.00
_cell.angle_gamma   90.00
#
_symmetry.space_group_name_H-M   'P 1'
#
loop_
_entity.id
_entity.type
_entity.pdbx_description
1 polymer ?
#
loop_
_entity_poly.entity_id
_entity_poly.type
_entity_poly.pdbx_seq_one_letter_code
_entity_poly.pdbx_strand_id
1 'polypeptide(L)'
;MNLNVKINQNTMSTIISVVSVTASLITALVAQWHSRKMRKIDIEESHYQDNIAFKRNLYMNYLKYTGTYLSKRDPNDKHLYQESYYQLLGYAPQDICSILIEINDDIDKKGSQCTVAKQKLPKVASLIKRELQSFD
;
A
#
# COMPACT_ATOMS: atom_id res chain seq x y z
N MET A 1 -68.36 22.39 19.10
CA MET A 1 -66.89 22.19 19.12
C MET A 1 -66.35 22.71 17.80
N ASN A 2 -65.53 23.75 17.86
CA ASN A 2 -65.37 24.78 16.82
C ASN A 2 -64.68 24.27 15.54
N LEU A 3 -65.26 24.54 14.37
CA LEU A 3 -64.71 24.19 13.05
C LEU A 3 -63.26 24.67 12.88
N ASN A 4 -62.94 25.85 13.44
CA ASN A 4 -61.61 26.45 13.47
C ASN A 4 -60.56 25.59 14.21
N VAL A 5 -60.96 24.88 15.27
CA VAL A 5 -60.03 24.01 16.02
C VAL A 5 -59.66 22.79 15.16
N LYS A 6 -60.62 22.24 14.42
CA LYS A 6 -60.41 21.08 13.53
C LYS A 6 -59.54 21.43 12.31
N ILE A 7 -59.72 22.62 11.74
CA ILE A 7 -58.90 23.14 10.62
C ILE A 7 -57.45 23.36 11.05
N ASN A 8 -57.22 23.96 12.22
CA ASN A 8 -55.87 24.15 12.76
C ASN A 8 -55.17 22.82 13.08
N GLN A 9 -55.90 21.84 13.59
CA GLN A 9 -55.36 20.51 13.90
C GLN A 9 -54.94 19.74 12.64
N ASN A 10 -55.73 19.82 11.57
CA ASN A 10 -55.38 19.22 10.27
C ASN A 10 -54.11 19.85 9.67
N THR A 11 -53.99 21.17 9.74
CA THR A 11 -52.84 21.92 9.19
C THR A 11 -51.54 21.53 9.90
N MET A 12 -51.57 21.43 11.24
CA MET A 12 -50.40 20.99 12.04
C MET A 12 -49.99 19.55 11.72
N SER A 13 -50.96 18.64 11.56
CA SER A 13 -50.69 17.24 11.20
C SER A 13 -50.01 17.10 9.82
N THR A 14 -50.46 17.90 8.85
CA THR A 14 -49.85 17.95 7.51
C THR A 14 -48.42 18.47 7.57
N ILE A 15 -48.17 19.54 8.32
CA ILE A 15 -46.82 20.10 8.49
C ILE A 15 -45.89 19.05 9.12
N ILE A 16 -46.31 18.40 10.21
CA ILE A 16 -45.51 17.38 10.89
C ILE A 16 -45.20 16.20 9.96
N SER A 17 -46.18 15.79 9.15
CA SER A 17 -46.02 14.70 8.18
C SER A 17 -45.02 15.07 7.08
N VAL A 18 -45.10 16.27 6.50
CA VAL A 18 -44.17 16.76 5.48
C VAL A 18 -42.76 16.91 6.06
N VAL A 19 -42.63 17.46 7.28
CA VAL A 19 -41.34 17.58 7.98
C VAL A 19 -40.74 16.20 8.26
N SER A 20 -41.53 15.23 8.69
CA SER A 20 -41.05 13.86 8.97
C SER A 20 -40.52 13.16 7.71
N VAL A 21 -41.24 13.26 6.59
CA VAL A 21 -40.82 12.68 5.31
C VAL A 21 -39.56 13.36 4.78
N THR A 22 -39.51 14.70 4.81
CA THR A 22 -38.34 15.46 4.33
C THR A 22 -37.11 15.24 5.21
N ALA A 23 -37.28 15.20 6.55
CA ALA A 23 -36.20 14.87 7.47
C ALA A 23 -35.65 13.45 7.24
N SER A 24 -36.52 12.47 7.00
CA SER A 24 -36.12 11.09 6.67
C SER A 24 -35.33 11.03 5.37
N LEU A 25 -35.75 11.79 4.35
CA LEU A 25 -35.05 11.87 3.06
C LEU A 25 -33.67 12.53 3.20
N ILE A 26 -33.58 13.66 3.91
CA ILE A 26 -32.30 14.34 4.17
C ILE A 26 -31.36 13.41 4.94
N THR A 27 -31.87 12.72 5.97
CA THR A 27 -31.08 11.77 6.77
C THR A 27 -30.55 10.63 5.90
N ALA A 28 -31.39 10.07 5.02
CA ALA A 28 -30.97 9.02 4.09
C ALA A 28 -29.89 9.50 3.10
N LEU A 29 -30.01 10.72 2.59
CA LEU A 29 -29.01 11.32 1.70
C LEU A 29 -27.67 11.54 2.41
N VAL A 30 -27.69 12.07 3.64
CA VAL A 30 -26.50 12.26 4.46
C VAL A 30 -25.82 10.92 4.77
N ALA A 31 -26.60 9.91 5.16
CA ALA A 31 -26.10 8.57 5.42
C ALA A 31 -25.46 7.95 4.18
N GLN A 32 -26.10 8.09 3.01
CA GLN A 32 -25.56 7.58 1.74
C GLN A 32 -24.27 8.31 1.34
N TRP A 33 -24.21 9.64 1.50
CA TRP A 33 -23.00 10.41 1.23
C TRP A 33 -21.85 9.99 2.15
N HIS A 34 -22.12 9.87 3.45
CA HIS A 34 -21.13 9.41 4.42
C HIS A 34 -20.62 8.01 4.11
N SER A 35 -21.51 7.07 3.81
CA SER A 35 -21.15 5.69 3.42
C SER A 35 -20.27 5.66 2.17
N ARG A 36 -20.60 6.47 1.15
CA ARG A 36 -19.76 6.60 -0.06
C ARG A 36 -18.39 7.20 0.26
N LYS A 37 -18.32 8.19 1.15
CA LYS A 37 -17.06 8.82 1.56
C LYS A 37 -16.17 7.83 2.32
N MET A 38 -16.72 7.12 3.29
CA MET A 38 -15.98 6.10 4.05
C MET A 38 -15.46 4.99 3.15
N ARG A 39 -16.31 4.45 2.25
CA ARG A 39 -15.88 3.43 1.29
C ARG A 39 -14.71 3.88 0.41
N LYS A 40 -14.65 5.16 0.02
CA LYS A 40 -13.52 5.69 -0.76
C LYS A 40 -12.25 5.72 0.07
N ILE A 41 -12.33 6.17 1.32
CA ILE A 41 -11.20 6.19 2.26
C ILE A 41 -10.68 4.77 2.49
N ASP A 42 -11.58 3.81 2.74
CA ASP A 42 -11.21 2.40 2.97
C ASP A 42 -10.50 1.79 1.74
N ILE A 43 -10.96 2.12 0.53
CA ILE A 43 -10.34 1.66 -0.72
C ILE A 43 -8.94 2.29 -0.91
N GLU A 44 -8.81 3.60 -0.67
CA GLU A 44 -7.53 4.30 -0.74
C GLU A 44 -6.52 3.76 0.28
N GLU A 45 -6.96 3.50 1.51
CA GLU A 45 -6.15 2.88 2.54
C GLU A 45 -5.77 1.43 2.16
N SER A 46 -6.71 0.64 1.64
CA SER A 46 -6.42 -0.71 1.13
C SER A 46 -5.35 -0.68 0.03
N HIS A 47 -5.49 0.21 -0.95
CA HIS A 47 -4.50 0.36 -2.02
C HIS A 47 -3.13 0.79 -1.49
N TYR A 48 -3.11 1.68 -0.50
CA TYR A 48 -1.88 2.10 0.17
C TYR A 48 -1.19 0.91 0.86
N GLN A 49 -1.95 0.13 1.64
CA GLN A 49 -1.44 -1.06 2.33
C GLN A 49 -0.96 -2.13 1.35
N ASP A 50 -1.71 -2.39 0.28
CA ASP A 50 -1.34 -3.36 -0.76
C ASP A 50 -0.02 -2.96 -1.45
N ASN A 51 0.17 -1.67 -1.72
CA ASN A 51 1.39 -1.16 -2.34
C ASN A 51 2.60 -1.30 -1.39
N ILE A 52 2.43 -1.00 -0.10
CA ILE A 52 3.47 -1.21 0.91
C ILE A 52 3.83 -2.70 1.02
N ALA A 53 2.82 -3.57 1.08
CA ALA A 53 3.02 -5.01 1.16
C ALA A 53 3.77 -5.53 -0.08
N PHE A 54 3.40 -5.05 -1.27
CA PHE A 54 4.07 -5.37 -2.51
C PHE A 54 5.55 -4.93 -2.50
N LYS A 55 5.84 -3.67 -2.15
CA LYS A 55 7.22 -3.17 -2.04
C LYS A 55 8.05 -3.96 -1.02
N ARG A 56 7.47 -4.24 0.16
CA ARG A 56 8.11 -5.05 1.20
C ARG A 56 8.46 -6.44 0.68
N ASN A 57 7.57 -7.06 -0.09
CA ASN A 57 7.82 -8.37 -0.71
C ASN A 57 9.01 -8.33 -1.69
N LEU A 58 9.05 -7.35 -2.59
CA LEU A 58 10.18 -7.16 -3.53
C LEU A 58 11.52 -7.04 -2.80
N TYR A 59 11.57 -6.17 -1.78
CA TYR A 59 12.78 -5.97 -0.99
C TYR A 59 13.22 -7.24 -0.24
N MET A 60 12.29 -7.94 0.41
CA MET A 60 12.60 -9.16 1.15
C MET A 60 13.07 -10.29 0.24
N ASN A 61 12.43 -10.47 -0.92
CA ASN A 61 12.83 -11.47 -1.91
C ASN A 61 14.25 -11.21 -2.41
N TYR A 62 14.56 -9.95 -2.75
CA TYR A 62 15.92 -9.58 -3.16
C TYR A 62 16.96 -9.93 -2.09
N LEU A 63 16.73 -9.52 -0.83
CA LEU A 63 17.65 -9.82 0.27
C LEU A 63 17.81 -11.33 0.49
N LYS A 64 16.71 -12.08 0.47
CA LYS A 64 16.69 -13.54 0.66
C LYS A 64 17.47 -14.25 -0.44
N TYR A 65 17.16 -14.00 -1.70
CA TYR A 65 17.78 -14.73 -2.81
C TYR A 65 19.23 -14.30 -3.03
N THR A 66 19.53 -13.01 -2.90
CA THR A 66 20.93 -12.53 -2.95
C THR A 66 21.75 -13.14 -1.82
N GLY A 67 21.26 -13.11 -0.58
CA GLY A 67 21.97 -13.69 0.56
C GLY A 67 22.19 -15.20 0.44
N THR A 68 21.19 -15.93 -0.06
CA THR A 68 21.28 -17.38 -0.31
C THR A 68 22.34 -17.68 -1.37
N TYR A 69 22.27 -16.99 -2.51
CA TYR A 69 23.22 -17.16 -3.60
C TYR A 69 24.65 -16.80 -3.17
N LEU A 70 24.85 -15.70 -2.43
CA LEU A 70 26.17 -15.31 -1.93
C LEU A 70 26.77 -16.29 -0.91
N SER A 71 25.93 -17.03 -0.19
CA SER A 71 26.35 -18.00 0.82
C SER A 71 26.79 -19.34 0.20
N LYS A 72 26.00 -19.87 -0.74
CA LYS A 72 26.22 -21.21 -1.31
C LYS A 72 26.80 -21.20 -2.72
N ARG A 73 26.55 -20.13 -3.48
CA ARG A 73 26.83 -20.02 -4.92
C ARG A 73 26.28 -21.17 -5.75
N ASP A 74 25.13 -21.70 -5.35
CA ASP A 74 24.45 -22.72 -6.13
C ASP A 74 24.00 -22.12 -7.48
N PRO A 75 24.43 -22.68 -8.62
CA PRO A 75 23.93 -22.25 -9.93
C PRO A 75 22.41 -22.31 -10.05
N ASN A 76 21.76 -23.24 -9.33
CA ASN A 76 20.31 -23.36 -9.28
C ASN A 76 19.66 -22.16 -8.58
N ASP A 77 20.36 -21.45 -7.70
CA ASP A 77 19.84 -20.26 -7.01
C ASP A 77 20.12 -18.96 -7.79
N LYS A 78 20.99 -19.00 -8.82
CA LYS A 78 21.36 -17.80 -9.59
C LYS A 78 20.15 -17.14 -10.26
N HIS A 79 19.25 -17.94 -10.82
CA HIS A 79 18.07 -17.43 -11.50
C HIS A 79 17.12 -16.69 -10.55
N LEU A 80 16.93 -17.20 -9.33
CA LEU A 80 16.09 -16.56 -8.30
C LEU A 80 16.64 -15.20 -7.89
N TYR A 81 17.96 -15.13 -7.72
CA TYR A 81 18.65 -13.86 -7.50
C TYR A 81 18.39 -12.89 -8.66
N GLN A 82 18.67 -13.31 -9.90
CA GLN A 82 18.54 -12.46 -11.08
C GLN A 82 17.12 -11.94 -11.28
N GLU A 83 16.11 -12.82 -11.11
CA GLU A 83 14.71 -12.44 -11.17
C GLU A 83 14.37 -11.38 -10.12
N SER A 84 14.75 -11.61 -8.86
CA SER A 84 14.48 -10.65 -7.78
C SER A 84 15.22 -9.31 -7.97
N TYR A 85 16.41 -9.32 -8.57
CA TYR A 85 17.16 -8.11 -8.91
C TYR A 85 16.42 -7.27 -9.96
N TYR A 86 16.03 -7.85 -11.09
CA TYR A 86 15.35 -7.12 -12.15
C TYR A 86 13.95 -6.65 -11.73
N GLN A 87 13.23 -7.45 -10.93
CA GLN A 87 11.98 -7.03 -10.33
C GLN A 87 12.18 -5.81 -9.43
N LEU A 88 13.16 -5.84 -8.53
CA LEU A 88 13.38 -4.73 -7.60
C LEU A 88 13.88 -3.45 -8.29
N LEU A 89 14.72 -3.57 -9.32
CA LEU A 89 15.33 -2.44 -10.02
C LEU A 89 14.29 -1.47 -10.60
N GLY A 90 13.12 -1.96 -11.02
CA GLY A 90 12.04 -1.12 -11.56
C GLY A 90 11.27 -0.30 -10.53
N TYR A 91 11.40 -0.62 -9.24
CA TYR A 91 10.62 0.00 -8.15
C TYR A 91 11.48 0.67 -7.08
N ALA A 92 12.78 0.35 -7.02
CA ALA A 92 13.66 0.88 -6.01
C ALA A 92 14.01 2.36 -6.24
N PRO A 93 14.17 3.16 -5.17
CA PRO A 93 14.68 4.52 -5.26
C PRO A 93 16.15 4.54 -5.70
N GLN A 94 16.60 5.69 -6.23
CA GLN A 94 17.90 5.84 -6.89
C GLN A 94 19.10 5.45 -6.01
N ASP A 95 19.03 5.73 -4.71
CA ASP A 95 20.08 5.42 -3.73
C ASP A 95 20.23 3.91 -3.49
N ILE A 96 19.11 3.18 -3.49
CA ILE A 96 19.10 1.71 -3.45
C ILE A 96 19.55 1.15 -4.80
N CYS A 97 18.98 1.61 -5.92
CA CYS A 97 19.33 1.16 -7.27
C CYS A 97 20.83 1.21 -7.55
N SER A 98 21.49 2.30 -7.17
CA SER A 98 22.95 2.45 -7.37
C SER A 98 23.73 1.32 -6.71
N ILE A 99 23.33 0.88 -5.52
CA ILE A 99 24.00 -0.21 -4.80
C ILE A 99 23.60 -1.58 -5.35
N LEU A 100 22.34 -1.76 -5.79
CA LEU A 100 21.89 -3.00 -6.44
C LEU A 100 22.74 -3.30 -7.69
N ILE A 101 23.02 -2.28 -8.51
CA ILE A 101 23.87 -2.40 -9.70
C ILE A 101 25.29 -2.82 -9.32
N GLU A 102 25.89 -2.18 -8.31
CA GLU A 102 27.24 -2.54 -7.83
C GLU A 102 27.31 -3.99 -7.30
N ILE A 103 26.25 -4.45 -6.63
CA ILE A 103 26.13 -5.84 -6.17
C ILE A 103 26.04 -6.78 -7.38
N ASN A 104 25.22 -6.45 -8.38
CA ASN A 104 25.06 -7.27 -9.57
C ASN A 104 26.35 -7.36 -10.39
N ASP A 105 27.04 -6.25 -10.59
CA ASP A 105 28.31 -6.20 -11.31
C ASP A 105 29.38 -7.06 -10.64
N ASP A 106 29.40 -7.13 -9.31
CA ASP A 106 30.32 -7.99 -8.57
C ASP A 106 29.94 -9.47 -8.65
N ILE A 107 28.64 -9.77 -8.73
CA ILE A 107 28.13 -11.15 -8.89
C ILE A 107 28.37 -11.68 -10.31
N ASP A 108 28.20 -10.86 -11.35
CA ASP A 108 28.30 -11.30 -12.75
C ASP A 108 29.73 -11.37 -13.26
N LYS A 109 30.71 -10.76 -12.57
CA LYS A 109 32.13 -10.94 -12.87
C LYS A 109 32.55 -12.40 -12.64
N LYS A 110 32.89 -13.09 -13.74
CA LYS A 110 33.39 -14.48 -13.73
C LYS A 110 34.60 -14.59 -12.77
N GLY A 111 34.47 -15.42 -11.74
CA GLY A 111 35.53 -15.68 -10.75
C GLY A 111 35.54 -14.73 -9.54
N SER A 112 34.58 -13.82 -9.38
CA SER A 112 34.55 -12.92 -8.22
C SER A 112 34.31 -13.67 -6.90
N GLN A 113 35.01 -13.26 -5.84
CA GLN A 113 34.70 -13.67 -4.47
C GLN A 113 33.43 -12.98 -3.91
N CYS A 114 32.74 -12.19 -4.74
CA CYS A 114 31.55 -11.43 -4.40
C CYS A 114 31.77 -10.57 -3.14
N THR A 115 33.00 -10.06 -2.97
CA THR A 115 33.41 -9.34 -1.75
C THR A 115 32.66 -8.04 -1.61
N VAL A 116 32.46 -7.32 -2.72
CA VAL A 116 31.69 -6.08 -2.76
C VAL A 116 30.23 -6.38 -2.47
N ALA A 117 29.67 -7.42 -3.08
CA ALA A 117 28.30 -7.83 -2.84
C ALA A 117 28.07 -8.19 -1.36
N LYS A 118 28.95 -8.98 -0.75
CA LYS A 118 28.88 -9.34 0.68
C LYS A 118 29.02 -8.12 1.59
N GLN A 119 29.87 -7.17 1.25
CA GLN A 119 30.06 -5.94 2.02
C GLN A 119 28.86 -4.98 1.89
N LYS A 120 28.28 -4.88 0.69
CA LYS A 120 27.23 -3.90 0.37
C LYS A 120 25.82 -4.40 0.63
N LEU A 121 25.58 -5.72 0.67
CA LEU A 121 24.26 -6.28 0.97
C LEU A 121 23.70 -5.81 2.34
N PRO A 122 24.47 -5.76 3.44
CA PRO A 122 24.00 -5.16 4.70
C PRO A 122 23.65 -3.68 4.57
N LYS A 123 24.39 -2.93 3.74
CA LYS A 123 24.11 -1.51 3.47
C LYS A 123 22.77 -1.36 2.75
N VAL A 124 22.49 -2.19 1.73
CA VAL A 124 21.18 -2.23 1.08
C VAL A 124 20.07 -2.57 2.07
N ALA A 125 20.26 -3.57 2.93
CA ALA A 125 19.29 -3.91 3.96
C ALA A 125 18.97 -2.73 4.90
N SER A 126 19.97 -1.91 5.24
CA SER A 126 19.77 -0.70 6.05
C SER A 126 18.98 0.41 5.33
N LEU A 127 19.19 0.58 4.03
CA LEU A 127 18.43 1.54 3.22
C LEU A 127 16.99 1.08 3.02
N ILE A 128 16.81 -0.20 2.71
CA ILE A 128 15.49 -0.84 2.63
C ILE A 128 14.71 -0.66 3.93
N LYS A 129 15.35 -0.88 5.08
CA LYS A 129 14.70 -0.69 6.38
C LYS A 129 14.20 0.74 6.55
N ARG A 130 15.02 1.73 6.17
CA ARG A 130 14.66 3.16 6.25
C ARG A 130 13.51 3.52 5.31
N GLU A 131 13.56 3.03 4.09
CA GLU A 131 12.50 3.20 3.09
C GLU A 131 11.19 2.61 3.60
N LEU A 132 11.22 1.39 4.15
CA LEU A 132 10.04 0.75 4.71
C LEU A 132 9.46 1.49 5.92
N GLN A 133 10.31 2.07 6.77
CA GLN A 133 9.89 2.89 7.92
C GLN A 133 9.31 4.24 7.50
N SER A 134 9.54 4.70 6.27
CA SER A 134 8.91 5.93 5.78
C SER A 134 7.43 5.76 5.40
N PHE A 135 6.98 4.50 5.30
CA PHE A 135 5.58 4.16 5.03
C PHE A 135 4.74 3.92 6.30
N ASP A 136 5.40 3.76 7.45
CA ASP A 136 4.79 3.61 8.78
C ASP A 136 4.50 4.99 9.41
#